data_AF-A0A662IYC4-F1
#
_entry.id   AF-A0A662IYC4-F1
#
_cell.length_a   1.000
_cell.length_b   1.000
_cell.length_c   1.000
_cell.angle_alpha   90.00
_cell.angle_beta   90.00
_cell.angle_gamma   90.00
#
_symmetry.space_group_name_H-M   'P 1'
#
loop_
_entity.id
_entity.type
_entity.pdbx_description
1 polymer ?
#
loop_
_entity_poly.entity_id
_entity_poly.type
_entity_poly.pdbx_seq_one_letter_code
_entity_poly.pdbx_strand_id
1 'polypeptide(L)'
;EYEYVKPNGYLLVQFASGRWGVSVEYLINSDGIEIKYGQGAKPGFGGHLLGEKVTDEVAYTRGIPKGTDCLSPARHVDIRTVDDLKRVINILRDIVGYEKPIGVKLGPGNVRREVNAATQCDVDFIAIDGKYGGTGASPQQAIQSLGLPTLAIISAAVQALKDAGVREDVALIAMGGFRDGADVAKALALGADAVAMVSAIEIAAGCTMCGQCSTGNCQAGICTQDPELRKRLGGGKGIDQAAQWIVNFTHSVTKEVSQLAAACGHKSVKEFNKEDLRAITVEAAAIAGVKLAGLEDYVLPQWKARE
;
A
#
# COMPACT_ATOMS: atom_id res chain seq x y z
N GLU A 1 -24.03 5.41 6.42
CA GLU A 1 -23.79 4.00 6.75
C GLU A 1 -23.00 3.40 5.59
N TYR A 2 -21.90 2.69 5.87
CA TYR A 2 -21.15 2.00 4.82
C TYR A 2 -21.78 0.61 4.67
N GLU A 3 -22.44 0.36 3.56
CA GLU A 3 -23.00 -0.97 3.28
C GLU A 3 -21.84 -1.89 2.89
N TYR A 4 -21.58 -2.91 3.71
CA TYR A 4 -20.57 -3.91 3.39
C TYR A 4 -21.08 -4.75 2.21
N VAL A 5 -20.56 -4.46 1.02
CA VAL A 5 -20.73 -5.32 -0.15
C VAL A 5 -19.68 -6.41 -0.07
N LYS A 6 -20.12 -7.67 0.02
CA LYS A 6 -19.20 -8.81 -0.04
C LYS A 6 -18.49 -8.78 -1.40
N PRO A 7 -17.15 -8.90 -1.45
CA PRO A 7 -16.42 -8.93 -2.70
C PRO A 7 -16.95 -9.99 -3.67
N ASN A 8 -16.90 -9.70 -4.98
CA ASN A 8 -17.30 -10.64 -6.03
C ASN A 8 -16.28 -11.80 -6.24
N GLY A 9 -15.44 -12.04 -5.23
CA GLY A 9 -14.28 -12.93 -5.24
C GLY A 9 -13.12 -12.28 -4.49
N TYR A 10 -12.46 -11.30 -5.14
CA TYR A 10 -11.32 -10.58 -4.60
C TYR A 10 -11.61 -9.08 -4.44
N LEU A 11 -11.28 -8.49 -3.27
CA LEU A 11 -11.47 -7.06 -3.08
C LEU A 11 -10.60 -6.23 -4.04
N LEU A 12 -9.31 -6.57 -4.15
CA LEU A 12 -8.36 -5.88 -5.02
C LEU A 12 -7.37 -6.90 -5.59
N VAL A 13 -7.18 -6.89 -6.91
CA VAL A 13 -6.22 -7.78 -7.59
C VAL A 13 -5.03 -7.00 -8.12
N GLN A 14 -3.86 -7.64 -8.18
CA GLN A 14 -2.65 -6.99 -8.68
C GLN A 14 -2.32 -7.40 -10.11
N PHE A 15 -2.08 -6.38 -10.93
CA PHE A 15 -1.47 -6.51 -12.26
C PHE A 15 0.00 -6.09 -12.15
N ALA A 16 0.88 -7.04 -11.85
CA ALA A 16 2.30 -6.80 -11.59
C ALA A 16 3.20 -7.25 -12.75
N SER A 17 4.44 -6.77 -12.80
CA SER A 17 5.42 -6.97 -13.89
C SER A 17 5.62 -8.42 -14.38
N GLY A 18 5.45 -9.41 -13.50
CA GLY A 18 5.60 -10.83 -13.86
C GLY A 18 4.36 -11.49 -14.47
N ARG A 19 3.18 -10.85 -14.41
CA ARG A 19 1.88 -11.40 -14.85
C ARG A 19 1.54 -12.79 -14.30
N TRP A 20 2.17 -13.19 -13.21
CA TRP A 20 1.96 -14.49 -12.58
C TRP A 20 0.49 -14.66 -12.19
N GLY A 21 -0.17 -15.68 -12.74
CA GLY A 21 -1.57 -16.01 -12.44
C GLY A 21 -2.60 -14.97 -12.94
N VAL A 22 -2.20 -14.01 -13.78
CA VAL A 22 -3.13 -13.03 -14.34
C VAL A 22 -3.91 -13.66 -15.48
N SER A 23 -5.21 -13.85 -15.29
CA SER A 23 -6.17 -14.27 -16.30
C SER A 23 -7.33 -13.28 -16.42
N VAL A 24 -8.11 -13.36 -17.50
CA VAL A 24 -9.32 -12.55 -17.65
C VAL A 24 -10.31 -12.83 -16.51
N GLU A 25 -10.49 -14.10 -16.14
CA GLU A 25 -11.35 -14.50 -15.02
C GLU A 25 -10.87 -13.92 -13.68
N TYR A 26 -9.56 -13.86 -13.45
CA TYR A 26 -8.99 -13.22 -12.26
C TYR A 26 -9.31 -11.72 -12.18
N LEU A 27 -9.27 -11.01 -13.31
CA LEU A 27 -9.59 -9.59 -13.39
C LEU A 27 -11.10 -9.31 -13.30
N ILE A 28 -11.94 -10.17 -13.90
CA ILE A 28 -13.40 -10.03 -13.87
C ILE A 28 -14.00 -10.42 -12.50
N ASN A 29 -13.30 -11.21 -11.68
CA ASN A 29 -13.77 -11.55 -10.32
C ASN A 29 -13.20 -10.66 -9.20
N SER A 30 -12.65 -9.49 -9.52
CA SER A 30 -12.21 -8.49 -8.53
C SER A 30 -13.21 -7.34 -8.32
N ASP A 31 -13.09 -6.57 -7.23
CA ASP A 31 -13.79 -5.28 -7.08
C ASP A 31 -12.91 -4.09 -7.49
N GLY A 32 -11.65 -4.32 -7.85
CA GLY A 32 -10.72 -3.31 -8.33
C GLY A 32 -9.40 -3.93 -8.81
N ILE A 33 -8.62 -3.15 -9.57
CA ILE A 33 -7.31 -3.57 -10.10
C ILE A 33 -6.22 -2.58 -9.68
N GLU A 34 -5.13 -3.10 -9.14
CA GLU A 34 -3.92 -2.33 -8.82
C GLU A 34 -2.78 -2.71 -9.76
N ILE A 35 -2.35 -1.78 -10.61
CA ILE A 35 -1.14 -1.93 -11.41
C ILE A 35 0.07 -1.63 -10.51
N LYS A 36 0.83 -2.67 -10.17
CA LYS A 36 1.94 -2.55 -9.22
C LYS A 36 3.24 -2.14 -9.91
N TYR A 37 3.57 -0.85 -9.84
CA TYR A 37 4.83 -0.30 -10.34
C TYR A 37 5.99 -0.45 -9.34
N GLY A 38 5.71 -0.32 -8.05
CA GLY A 38 6.74 -0.39 -7.00
C GLY A 38 6.22 -0.87 -5.65
N GLN A 39 7.14 -1.01 -4.70
CA GLN A 39 6.83 -1.28 -3.29
C GLN A 39 7.92 -0.69 -2.38
N GLY A 40 7.56 -0.47 -1.11
CA GLY A 40 8.42 0.15 -0.09
C GLY A 40 9.75 -0.55 0.12
N ALA A 41 9.71 -1.87 0.31
CA ALA A 41 10.88 -2.67 0.71
C ALA A 41 11.96 -2.84 -0.37
N LYS A 42 11.64 -2.57 -1.63
CA LYS A 42 12.54 -2.78 -2.77
C LYS A 42 12.13 -1.98 -4.02
N PRO A 43 12.11 -0.64 -3.94
CA PRO A 43 11.93 0.17 -5.13
C PRO A 43 12.97 -0.19 -6.19
N GLY A 44 12.53 -0.27 -7.46
CA GLY A 44 13.39 -0.63 -8.58
C GLY A 44 13.63 -2.13 -8.76
N PHE A 45 12.98 -3.00 -7.99
CA PHE A 45 13.04 -4.45 -8.15
C PHE A 45 11.64 -5.06 -8.35
N GLY A 46 11.62 -6.26 -8.95
CA GLY A 46 10.40 -7.04 -9.10
C GLY A 46 10.04 -7.85 -7.85
N GLY A 47 8.91 -8.56 -7.92
CA GLY A 47 8.52 -9.56 -6.92
C GLY A 47 9.53 -10.70 -6.85
N HIS A 48 9.82 -11.18 -5.63
CA HIS A 48 10.71 -12.32 -5.40
C HIS A 48 9.90 -13.35 -4.62
N LEU A 49 9.84 -14.57 -5.12
CA LEU A 49 9.38 -15.73 -4.37
C LEU A 49 10.39 -16.85 -4.61
N LEU A 50 11.05 -17.29 -3.55
CA LEU A 50 12.08 -18.33 -3.64
C LEU A 50 11.45 -19.70 -3.89
N GLY A 51 12.19 -20.57 -4.58
CA GLY A 51 11.78 -21.89 -5.03
C GLY A 51 11.29 -22.80 -3.90
N GLU A 52 11.86 -22.66 -2.71
CA GLU A 52 11.42 -23.36 -1.48
C GLU A 52 9.92 -23.14 -1.18
N LYS A 53 9.34 -22.03 -1.63
CA LYS A 53 7.93 -21.69 -1.47
C LYS A 53 7.10 -21.91 -2.74
N VAL A 54 7.68 -22.45 -3.81
CA VAL A 54 6.99 -22.77 -5.06
C VAL A 54 6.60 -24.25 -5.01
N THR A 55 5.52 -24.52 -4.29
CA THR A 55 4.83 -25.83 -4.23
C THR A 55 4.07 -26.11 -5.54
N ASP A 56 3.48 -27.30 -5.67
CA ASP A 56 2.68 -27.67 -6.85
C ASP A 56 1.50 -26.71 -7.09
N GLU A 57 0.83 -26.28 -6.01
CA GLU A 57 -0.26 -25.30 -6.06
C GLU A 57 0.23 -23.93 -6.60
N VAL A 58 1.37 -23.46 -6.09
CA VAL A 58 1.96 -22.19 -6.53
C VAL A 58 2.49 -22.28 -7.96
N ALA A 59 3.13 -23.38 -8.31
CA ALA A 59 3.63 -23.69 -9.65
C ALA A 59 2.49 -23.67 -10.68
N TYR A 60 1.38 -24.36 -10.37
CA TYR A 60 0.17 -24.36 -11.18
C TYR A 60 -0.40 -22.95 -11.36
N THR A 61 -0.57 -22.22 -10.25
CA THR A 61 -1.12 -20.85 -10.26
C THR A 61 -0.27 -19.89 -11.08
N ARG A 62 1.06 -20.04 -11.04
CA ARG A 62 1.99 -19.12 -11.71
C ARG A 62 2.45 -19.57 -13.08
N GLY A 63 2.12 -20.80 -13.50
CA GLY A 63 2.59 -21.36 -14.77
C GLY A 63 4.12 -21.56 -14.82
N ILE A 64 4.74 -21.94 -13.70
CA ILE A 64 6.19 -22.17 -13.59
C ILE A 64 6.48 -23.56 -13.00
N PRO A 65 7.68 -24.14 -13.23
CA PRO A 65 8.04 -25.40 -12.60
C PRO A 65 8.16 -25.28 -11.07
N LYS A 66 7.72 -26.32 -10.35
CA LYS A 66 7.92 -26.46 -8.90
C LYS A 66 9.38 -26.24 -8.52
N GLY A 67 9.62 -25.57 -7.39
CA GLY A 67 10.97 -25.35 -6.87
C GLY A 67 11.78 -24.29 -7.60
N THR A 68 11.23 -23.63 -8.63
CA THR A 68 11.93 -22.58 -9.38
C THR A 68 11.73 -21.22 -8.72
N ASP A 69 12.80 -20.44 -8.58
CA ASP A 69 12.69 -19.05 -8.13
C ASP A 69 11.81 -18.24 -9.09
N CYS A 70 10.80 -17.59 -8.53
CA CYS A 70 9.90 -16.73 -9.28
C CYS A 70 10.32 -15.27 -9.05
N LEU A 71 11.26 -14.83 -9.90
CA LEU A 71 11.80 -13.47 -9.92
C LEU A 71 11.11 -12.67 -11.03
N SER A 72 10.26 -11.73 -10.66
CA SER A 72 9.61 -10.85 -11.64
C SER A 72 10.61 -9.83 -12.20
N PRO A 73 10.42 -9.39 -13.46
CA PRO A 73 11.16 -8.25 -14.00
C PRO A 73 11.02 -6.99 -13.12
N ALA A 74 12.07 -6.19 -13.04
CA ALA A 74 12.08 -4.92 -12.30
C ALA A 74 11.12 -3.86 -12.86
N ARG A 75 10.72 -4.01 -14.13
CA ARG A 75 9.77 -3.13 -14.82
C ARG A 75 8.69 -3.94 -15.50
N HIS A 76 7.54 -3.33 -15.74
CA HIS A 76 6.57 -3.84 -16.69
C HIS A 76 7.19 -3.83 -18.09
N VAL A 77 7.27 -4.99 -18.75
CA VAL A 77 7.92 -5.12 -20.05
C VAL A 77 7.17 -4.41 -21.17
N ASP A 78 5.87 -4.25 -20.97
CA ASP A 78 4.85 -3.64 -21.81
C ASP A 78 4.54 -2.17 -21.44
N ILE A 79 5.13 -1.62 -20.38
CA ILE A 79 4.93 -0.22 -19.96
C ILE A 79 6.28 0.49 -19.87
N ARG A 80 6.62 1.27 -20.89
CA ARG A 80 7.89 2.04 -20.96
C ARG A 80 7.67 3.54 -20.89
N THR A 81 6.48 3.98 -21.29
CA THR A 81 6.07 5.37 -21.35
C THR A 81 4.73 5.56 -20.65
N VAL A 82 4.36 6.81 -20.40
CA VAL A 82 3.03 7.17 -19.88
C VAL A 82 1.93 6.71 -20.85
N ASP A 83 2.17 6.80 -22.16
CA ASP A 83 1.20 6.35 -23.16
C ASP A 83 1.04 4.83 -23.19
N ASP A 84 2.08 4.07 -22.86
CA ASP A 84 1.93 2.62 -22.67
C ASP A 84 1.07 2.30 -21.44
N LEU A 85 1.24 3.06 -20.34
CA LEU A 85 0.42 2.89 -19.15
C LEU A 85 -1.06 3.20 -19.45
N LYS A 86 -1.34 4.28 -20.18
CA LYS A 86 -2.69 4.59 -20.68
C LYS A 86 -3.28 3.44 -21.48
N ARG A 87 -2.51 2.88 -22.43
CA ARG A 87 -2.99 1.75 -23.24
C ARG A 87 -3.32 0.53 -22.39
N VAL A 88 -2.46 0.19 -21.43
CA VAL A 88 -2.69 -0.93 -20.51
C VAL A 88 -3.94 -0.68 -19.65
N ILE A 89 -4.12 0.53 -19.11
CA ILE A 89 -5.30 0.87 -18.33
C ILE A 89 -6.57 0.76 -19.18
N ASN A 90 -6.55 1.26 -20.42
CA ASN A 90 -7.69 1.13 -21.33
C ASN A 90 -8.04 -0.34 -21.61
N ILE A 91 -7.03 -1.20 -21.86
CA ILE A 91 -7.26 -2.64 -22.05
C ILE A 91 -7.87 -3.26 -20.79
N LEU A 92 -7.40 -2.88 -19.60
CA LEU A 92 -7.95 -3.38 -18.34
C LEU A 92 -9.38 -2.88 -18.11
N ARG A 93 -9.69 -1.61 -18.44
CA ARG A 93 -11.05 -1.05 -18.41
C ARG A 93 -11.99 -1.84 -19.31
N ASP A 94 -11.57 -2.13 -20.55
CA ASP A 94 -12.34 -2.92 -21.51
C ASP A 94 -12.64 -4.32 -20.96
N ILE A 95 -11.64 -4.99 -20.37
CA ILE A 95 -11.79 -6.33 -19.78
C ILE A 95 -12.83 -6.34 -18.65
N VAL A 96 -12.87 -5.29 -17.82
CA VAL A 96 -13.80 -5.20 -16.67
C VAL A 96 -15.05 -4.40 -16.97
N GLY A 97 -15.32 -4.07 -18.25
CA GLY A 97 -16.53 -3.37 -18.66
C GLY A 97 -16.68 -1.97 -18.06
N TYR A 98 -15.59 -1.31 -17.67
CA TYR A 98 -15.58 0.01 -17.01
C TYR A 98 -16.28 0.07 -15.65
N GLU A 99 -16.61 -1.08 -15.04
CA GLU A 99 -17.38 -1.12 -13.78
C GLU A 99 -16.50 -1.01 -12.52
N LYS A 100 -15.17 -1.12 -12.67
CA LYS A 100 -14.26 -1.30 -11.54
C LYS A 100 -13.18 -0.24 -11.47
N PRO A 101 -12.80 0.18 -10.24
CA PRO A 101 -11.67 1.06 -10.05
C PRO A 101 -10.35 0.41 -10.48
N ILE A 102 -9.53 1.17 -11.18
CA ILE A 102 -8.18 0.83 -11.61
C ILE A 102 -7.23 1.90 -11.09
N GLY A 103 -6.23 1.48 -10.34
CA GLY A 103 -5.23 2.37 -9.78
C GLY A 103 -3.82 1.87 -9.97
N VAL A 104 -2.86 2.70 -9.58
CA VAL A 104 -1.44 2.36 -9.62
C VAL A 104 -0.85 2.36 -8.22
N LYS A 105 0.03 1.40 -7.96
CA LYS A 105 0.85 1.37 -6.76
C LYS A 105 2.29 1.77 -7.08
N LEU A 106 2.71 2.87 -6.47
CA LEU A 106 4.01 3.48 -6.62
C LEU A 106 4.90 3.13 -5.42
N GLY A 107 6.19 2.91 -5.68
CA GLY A 107 7.19 2.74 -4.64
C GLY A 107 7.71 4.10 -4.15
N PRO A 108 8.61 4.10 -3.16
CA PRO A 108 9.09 5.34 -2.56
C PRO A 108 10.25 5.93 -3.38
N GLY A 109 9.95 6.34 -4.61
CA GLY A 109 10.87 6.95 -5.58
C GLY A 109 10.69 8.46 -5.70
N ASN A 110 10.65 8.99 -6.93
CA ASN A 110 10.32 10.41 -7.14
C ASN A 110 8.80 10.54 -7.20
N VAL A 111 8.16 10.56 -6.03
CA VAL A 111 6.71 10.47 -5.89
C VAL A 111 5.99 11.59 -6.66
N ARG A 112 6.49 12.83 -6.68
CA ARG A 112 5.86 13.91 -7.44
C ARG A 112 5.86 13.62 -8.95
N ARG A 113 6.99 13.16 -9.50
CA ARG A 113 7.08 12.80 -10.93
C ARG A 113 6.19 11.60 -11.26
N GLU A 114 6.20 10.58 -10.41
CA GLU A 114 5.48 9.34 -10.63
C GLU A 114 3.97 9.53 -10.51
N VAL A 115 3.51 10.31 -9.52
CA VAL A 115 2.10 10.72 -9.38
C VAL A 115 1.67 11.55 -10.59
N ASN A 116 2.45 12.56 -11.00
CA ASN A 116 2.14 13.35 -12.20
C ASN A 116 2.08 12.53 -13.50
N ALA A 117 2.82 11.42 -13.58
CA ALA A 117 2.73 10.51 -14.71
C ALA A 117 1.44 9.67 -14.64
N ALA A 118 1.10 9.18 -13.45
CA ALA A 118 -0.11 8.40 -13.22
C ALA A 118 -1.40 9.19 -13.46
N THR A 119 -1.45 10.46 -13.05
CA THR A 119 -2.64 11.33 -13.25
C THR A 119 -2.99 11.56 -14.71
N GLN A 120 -2.06 11.31 -15.63
CA GLN A 120 -2.33 11.37 -17.06
C GLN A 120 -3.03 10.11 -17.60
N CYS A 121 -3.21 9.07 -16.79
CA CYS A 121 -3.58 7.73 -17.25
C CYS A 121 -4.99 7.25 -16.85
N ASP A 122 -5.91 8.14 -16.50
CA ASP A 122 -7.30 7.79 -16.13
C ASP A 122 -7.40 6.75 -15.00
N VAL A 123 -6.59 6.96 -13.96
CA VAL A 123 -6.57 6.13 -12.74
C VAL A 123 -7.59 6.64 -11.73
N ASP A 124 -8.29 5.74 -11.04
CA ASP A 124 -9.23 6.12 -9.97
C ASP A 124 -8.54 6.29 -8.62
N PHE A 125 -7.39 5.64 -8.42
CA PHE A 125 -6.60 5.78 -7.21
C PHE A 125 -5.10 5.61 -7.45
N ILE A 126 -4.32 6.21 -6.55
CA ILE A 126 -2.88 6.06 -6.49
C ILE A 126 -2.50 5.62 -5.08
N ALA A 127 -1.87 4.45 -4.97
CA ALA A 127 -1.28 3.98 -3.73
C ALA A 127 0.21 4.35 -3.69
N ILE A 128 0.65 5.04 -2.64
CA ILE A 128 2.07 5.37 -2.40
C ILE A 128 2.62 4.54 -1.26
N ASP A 129 3.62 3.70 -1.55
CA ASP A 129 4.23 2.79 -0.58
C ASP A 129 5.58 3.33 -0.11
N GLY A 130 5.63 3.83 1.12
CA GLY A 130 6.84 4.38 1.75
C GLY A 130 7.90 3.33 2.06
N LYS A 131 9.12 3.77 2.38
CA LYS A 131 10.29 2.91 2.71
C LYS A 131 10.00 1.78 3.69
N TYR A 132 9.11 2.01 4.67
CA TYR A 132 8.82 1.07 5.74
C TYR A 132 7.79 -0.01 5.37
N GLY A 133 7.46 -0.18 4.08
CA GLY A 133 6.65 -1.29 3.59
C GLY A 133 7.32 -2.65 3.83
N GLY A 134 6.55 -3.65 4.22
CA GLY A 134 7.01 -5.02 4.44
C GLY A 134 7.32 -5.79 3.15
N THR A 135 7.99 -6.93 3.27
CA THR A 135 8.21 -7.87 2.17
C THR A 135 8.47 -9.29 2.68
N GLY A 136 8.01 -10.29 1.92
CA GLY A 136 8.36 -11.68 2.20
C GLY A 136 9.79 -12.04 1.76
N ALA A 137 10.33 -11.38 0.73
CA ALA A 137 11.69 -11.63 0.22
C ALA A 137 12.22 -10.41 -0.55
N SER A 138 13.42 -9.96 -0.21
CA SER A 138 14.11 -8.84 -0.85
C SER A 138 15.60 -8.85 -0.50
N PRO A 139 16.50 -8.33 -1.36
CA PRO A 139 17.88 -8.07 -0.96
C PRO A 139 17.93 -7.14 0.26
N GLN A 140 18.77 -7.48 1.23
CA GLN A 140 18.89 -6.69 2.47
C GLN A 140 19.26 -5.24 2.19
N GLN A 141 20.14 -5.02 1.21
CA GLN A 141 20.57 -3.68 0.79
C GLN A 141 19.39 -2.86 0.26
N ALA A 142 18.43 -3.49 -0.44
CA ALA A 142 17.24 -2.79 -0.92
C ALA A 142 16.35 -2.34 0.25
N ILE A 143 16.11 -3.23 1.22
CA ILE A 143 15.31 -2.94 2.42
C ILE A 143 15.94 -1.79 3.23
N GLN A 144 17.25 -1.85 3.47
CA GLN A 144 17.95 -0.92 4.34
C GLN A 144 18.22 0.43 3.66
N SER A 145 18.62 0.41 2.40
CA SER A 145 19.22 1.58 1.76
C SER A 145 18.33 2.32 0.77
N LEU A 146 17.28 1.69 0.25
CA LEU A 146 16.42 2.33 -0.76
C LEU A 146 15.14 2.92 -0.14
N GLY A 147 14.56 3.89 -0.83
CA GLY A 147 13.26 4.48 -0.52
C GLY A 147 13.29 5.74 0.34
N LEU A 148 12.20 6.49 0.23
CA LEU A 148 11.86 7.68 1.01
C LEU A 148 10.94 7.37 2.21
N PRO A 149 11.06 8.09 3.34
CA PRO A 149 10.19 7.91 4.52
C PRO A 149 8.70 8.09 4.19
N THR A 150 7.85 7.25 4.78
CA THR A 150 6.41 7.18 4.42
C THR A 150 5.66 8.49 4.61
N LEU A 151 5.73 9.12 5.79
CA LEU A 151 4.99 10.38 6.01
C LEU A 151 5.53 11.52 5.13
N ALA A 152 6.81 11.47 4.76
CA ALA A 152 7.45 12.52 3.96
C ALA A 152 6.92 12.58 2.52
N ILE A 153 6.43 11.45 1.98
CA ILE A 153 5.99 11.39 0.59
C ILE A 153 4.52 11.75 0.39
N ILE A 154 3.70 11.74 1.45
CA ILE A 154 2.25 12.02 1.36
C ILE A 154 2.00 13.43 0.85
N SER A 155 2.58 14.44 1.50
CA SER A 155 2.37 15.85 1.10
C SER A 155 2.85 16.13 -0.32
N ALA A 156 3.90 15.45 -0.78
CA ALA A 156 4.39 15.58 -2.16
C ALA A 156 3.41 14.98 -3.17
N ALA A 157 2.78 13.84 -2.85
CA ALA A 157 1.76 13.22 -3.68
C ALA A 157 0.48 14.07 -3.73
N VAL A 158 0.02 14.58 -2.57
CA VAL A 158 -1.14 15.48 -2.50
C VAL A 158 -0.92 16.72 -3.38
N GLN A 159 0.27 17.33 -3.30
CA GLN A 159 0.58 18.48 -4.15
C GLN A 159 0.61 18.11 -5.64
N ALA A 160 1.15 16.94 -6.00
CA ALA A 160 1.16 16.47 -7.39
C ALA A 160 -0.26 16.31 -7.94
N LEU A 161 -1.19 15.76 -7.15
CA LEU A 161 -2.60 15.64 -7.50
C LEU A 161 -3.28 17.02 -7.66
N LYS A 162 -2.98 17.97 -6.76
CA LYS A 162 -3.49 19.35 -6.85
C LYS A 162 -2.96 20.08 -8.07
N ASP A 163 -1.65 19.99 -8.33
CA ASP A 163 -1.00 20.62 -9.48
C ASP A 163 -1.55 20.06 -10.81
N ALA A 164 -1.98 18.79 -10.83
CA ALA A 164 -2.63 18.17 -11.97
C ALA A 164 -4.13 18.46 -12.08
N GLY A 165 -4.74 19.09 -11.06
CA GLY A 165 -6.17 19.43 -11.04
C GLY A 165 -7.11 18.25 -10.80
N VAL A 166 -6.63 17.12 -10.28
CA VAL A 166 -7.40 15.87 -10.14
C VAL A 166 -7.48 15.36 -8.70
N ARG A 167 -7.18 16.20 -7.70
CA ARG A 167 -7.19 15.80 -6.27
C ARG A 167 -8.54 15.27 -5.81
N GLU A 168 -9.63 15.80 -6.33
CA GLU A 168 -10.98 15.38 -5.95
C GLU A 168 -11.45 14.13 -6.72
N ASP A 169 -10.81 13.81 -7.85
CA ASP A 169 -11.20 12.70 -8.73
C ASP A 169 -10.38 11.42 -8.46
N VAL A 170 -9.14 11.56 -7.98
CA VAL A 170 -8.19 10.44 -7.77
C VAL A 170 -7.90 10.25 -6.28
N ALA A 171 -8.29 9.09 -5.75
CA ALA A 171 -8.05 8.76 -4.34
C ALA A 171 -6.56 8.46 -4.07
N LEU A 172 -6.00 9.06 -3.02
CA LEU A 172 -4.65 8.82 -2.56
C LEU A 172 -4.64 7.83 -1.38
N ILE A 173 -4.03 6.67 -1.59
CA ILE A 173 -3.87 5.64 -0.56
C ILE A 173 -2.43 5.67 -0.04
N ALA A 174 -2.24 5.98 1.24
CA ALA A 174 -0.93 5.94 1.87
C ALA A 174 -0.64 4.55 2.45
N MET A 175 0.56 4.01 2.19
CA MET A 175 0.99 2.76 2.81
C MET A 175 2.48 2.74 3.13
N GLY A 176 2.90 1.81 3.98
CA GLY A 176 4.31 1.63 4.36
C GLY A 176 4.56 1.94 5.85
N GLY A 177 4.46 0.93 6.70
CA GLY A 177 4.86 1.05 8.11
C GLY A 177 3.84 1.72 9.05
N PHE A 178 2.58 1.83 8.65
CA PHE A 178 1.48 2.26 9.54
C PHE A 178 1.16 1.17 10.57
N ARG A 179 1.12 1.54 11.86
CA ARG A 179 1.03 0.58 12.97
C ARG A 179 -0.21 0.73 13.84
N ASP A 180 -0.70 1.94 14.02
CA ASP A 180 -1.75 2.29 14.99
C ASP A 180 -2.64 3.43 14.46
N GLY A 181 -3.64 3.83 15.25
CA GLY A 181 -4.54 4.91 14.88
C GLY A 181 -3.89 6.28 14.80
N ALA A 182 -2.78 6.52 15.51
CA ALA A 182 -2.07 7.78 15.43
C ALA A 182 -1.30 7.93 14.11
N ASP A 183 -0.67 6.85 13.64
CA ASP A 183 -0.03 6.83 12.32
C ASP A 183 -1.09 7.03 11.21
N VAL A 184 -2.28 6.40 11.34
CA VAL A 184 -3.39 6.58 10.40
C VAL A 184 -3.89 8.04 10.40
N ALA A 185 -4.19 8.60 11.57
CA ALA A 185 -4.69 9.97 11.70
C ALA A 185 -3.71 10.99 11.09
N LYS A 186 -2.40 10.81 11.29
CA LYS A 186 -1.37 11.65 10.66
C LYS A 186 -1.42 11.58 9.13
N ALA A 187 -1.55 10.39 8.55
CA ALA A 187 -1.63 10.26 7.09
C ALA A 187 -2.89 10.91 6.52
N LEU A 188 -4.04 10.74 7.18
CA LEU A 188 -5.29 11.40 6.79
C LEU A 188 -5.15 12.93 6.88
N ALA A 189 -4.62 13.45 7.97
CA ALA A 189 -4.37 14.89 8.16
C ALA A 189 -3.36 15.48 7.15
N LEU A 190 -2.39 14.67 6.68
CA LEU A 190 -1.49 15.05 5.59
C LEU A 190 -2.14 15.04 4.21
N GLY A 191 -3.36 14.52 4.09
CA GLY A 191 -4.21 14.57 2.90
C GLY A 191 -4.34 13.26 2.15
N ALA A 192 -3.99 12.12 2.73
CA ALA A 192 -4.36 10.81 2.18
C ALA A 192 -5.86 10.54 2.38
N ASP A 193 -6.51 9.89 1.42
CA ASP A 193 -7.93 9.52 1.51
C ASP A 193 -8.13 8.17 2.23
N ALA A 194 -7.12 7.30 2.16
CA ALA A 194 -7.11 6.03 2.86
C ALA A 194 -5.69 5.63 3.28
N VAL A 195 -5.61 4.71 4.25
CA VAL A 195 -4.36 4.15 4.73
C VAL A 195 -4.41 2.63 4.64
N ALA A 196 -3.44 2.02 3.97
CA ALA A 196 -3.30 0.57 3.92
C ALA A 196 -2.27 0.09 4.95
N MET A 197 -2.75 -0.72 5.90
CA MET A 197 -1.95 -1.38 6.93
C MET A 197 -1.70 -2.83 6.53
N VAL A 198 -0.44 -3.28 6.58
CA VAL A 198 -0.05 -4.64 6.15
C VAL A 198 0.65 -5.38 7.27
N SER A 199 1.89 -5.00 7.61
CA SER A 199 2.65 -5.72 8.64
C SER A 199 2.00 -5.67 10.03
N ALA A 200 1.30 -4.59 10.37
CA ALA A 200 0.51 -4.54 11.60
C ALA A 200 -0.64 -5.56 11.61
N ILE A 201 -1.28 -5.80 10.46
CA ILE A 201 -2.32 -6.84 10.29
C ILE A 201 -1.70 -8.23 10.40
N GLU A 202 -0.52 -8.46 9.82
CA GLU A 202 0.21 -9.74 9.97
C GLU A 202 0.59 -10.01 11.43
N ILE A 203 1.03 -8.98 12.17
CA ILE A 203 1.31 -9.07 13.61
C ILE A 203 0.03 -9.38 14.38
N ALA A 204 -1.07 -8.70 14.09
CA ALA A 204 -2.38 -9.01 14.70
C ALA A 204 -2.82 -10.46 14.41
N ALA A 205 -2.50 -10.98 13.22
CA ALA A 205 -2.76 -12.37 12.85
C ALA A 205 -1.86 -13.40 13.56
N GLY A 206 -0.85 -12.95 14.32
CA GLY A 206 0.06 -13.79 15.10
C GLY A 206 1.52 -13.80 14.61
N CYS A 207 1.92 -12.91 13.70
CA CYS A 207 3.32 -12.80 13.29
C CYS A 207 4.22 -12.42 14.46
N THR A 208 5.29 -13.19 14.66
CA THR A 208 6.27 -13.00 15.74
C THR A 208 7.52 -12.23 15.28
N MET A 209 7.50 -11.66 14.08
CA MET A 209 8.63 -10.93 13.48
C MET A 209 9.92 -11.76 13.39
N CYS A 210 9.81 -13.07 13.15
CA CYS A 210 10.93 -14.01 13.09
C CYS A 210 11.95 -13.78 11.95
N GLY A 211 11.64 -12.94 10.96
CA GLY A 211 12.55 -12.63 9.83
C GLY A 211 12.75 -13.78 8.82
N GLN A 212 12.00 -14.88 8.93
CA GLN A 212 12.15 -16.07 8.08
C GLN A 212 11.12 -16.17 6.95
N CYS A 213 10.51 -15.05 6.56
CA CYS A 213 9.41 -15.04 5.58
C CYS A 213 9.81 -15.59 4.20
N SER A 214 11.08 -15.45 3.83
CA SER A 214 11.62 -15.86 2.53
C SER A 214 11.87 -17.36 2.42
N THR A 215 12.20 -18.02 3.52
CA THR A 215 12.61 -19.44 3.56
C THR A 215 11.43 -20.41 3.60
N GLY A 216 10.22 -19.91 3.80
CA GLY A 216 9.04 -20.74 4.01
C GLY A 216 8.96 -21.38 5.39
N ASN A 217 9.87 -21.09 6.32
CA ASN A 217 9.89 -21.70 7.67
C ASN A 217 9.16 -20.86 8.74
N CYS A 218 8.11 -20.11 8.35
CA CYS A 218 7.36 -19.25 9.25
C CYS A 218 6.67 -20.07 10.36
N GLN A 219 7.15 -19.91 11.60
CA GLN A 219 6.63 -20.66 12.75
C GLN A 219 5.20 -20.28 13.14
N ALA A 220 4.74 -19.10 12.72
CA ALA A 220 3.37 -18.62 12.93
C ALA A 220 2.37 -19.13 11.87
N GLY A 221 2.82 -19.87 10.86
CA GLY A 221 1.94 -20.39 9.80
C GLY A 221 1.48 -19.36 8.78
N ILE A 222 2.02 -18.14 8.79
CA ILE A 222 1.61 -17.02 7.93
C ILE A 222 2.35 -17.05 6.59
N CYS A 223 3.68 -16.98 6.60
CA CYS A 223 4.51 -16.87 5.40
C CYS A 223 5.14 -18.22 4.96
N THR A 224 4.37 -19.31 4.99
CA THR A 224 4.85 -20.67 4.70
C THR A 224 3.91 -21.41 3.75
N GLN A 225 4.46 -22.38 3.01
CA GLN A 225 3.68 -23.35 2.24
C GLN A 225 3.74 -24.77 2.84
N ASP A 226 4.45 -24.95 3.96
CA ASP A 226 4.50 -26.22 4.68
C ASP A 226 3.13 -26.49 5.34
N PRO A 227 2.45 -27.60 5.02
CA PRO A 227 1.15 -27.94 5.60
C PRO A 227 1.14 -28.01 7.13
N GLU A 228 2.21 -28.51 7.77
CA GLU A 228 2.32 -28.63 9.22
C GLU A 228 2.51 -27.26 9.88
N LEU A 229 3.27 -26.36 9.25
CA LEU A 229 3.40 -24.99 9.74
C LEU A 229 2.12 -24.18 9.52
N ARG A 230 1.39 -24.37 8.42
CA ARG A 230 0.11 -23.68 8.15
C ARG A 230 -0.95 -23.99 9.22
N LYS A 231 -0.95 -25.19 9.81
CA LYS A 231 -1.83 -25.54 10.95
C LYS A 231 -1.63 -24.63 12.16
N ARG A 232 -0.49 -23.93 12.28
CA ARG A 232 -0.18 -23.04 13.40
C ARG A 232 -0.82 -21.65 13.28
N LEU A 233 -1.43 -21.32 12.13
CA LEU A 233 -2.17 -20.07 11.95
C LEU A 233 -3.22 -19.89 13.07
N GLY A 234 -3.39 -18.66 13.56
CA GLY A 234 -4.28 -18.39 14.69
C GLY A 234 -3.82 -19.04 15.99
N GLY A 235 -2.51 -19.25 16.15
CA GLY A 235 -1.94 -19.94 17.32
C GLY A 235 -2.36 -21.41 17.42
N GLY A 236 -2.56 -22.07 16.28
CA GLY A 236 -3.04 -23.45 16.21
C GLY A 236 -4.57 -23.60 16.28
N LYS A 237 -5.31 -22.49 16.43
CA LYS A 237 -6.78 -22.50 16.51
C LYS A 237 -7.46 -22.29 15.16
N GLY A 238 -6.68 -22.13 14.09
CA GLY A 238 -7.19 -22.02 12.72
C GLY A 238 -7.47 -20.59 12.26
N ILE A 239 -7.99 -20.49 11.04
CA ILE A 239 -8.16 -19.23 10.31
C ILE A 239 -9.15 -18.27 10.98
N ASP A 240 -10.24 -18.79 11.56
CA ASP A 240 -11.27 -17.96 12.21
C ASP A 240 -10.71 -17.23 13.43
N GLN A 241 -9.79 -17.87 14.17
CA GLN A 241 -9.14 -17.21 15.29
C GLN A 241 -8.24 -16.05 14.82
N ALA A 242 -7.45 -16.26 13.76
CA ALA A 242 -6.62 -15.21 13.19
C ALA A 242 -7.47 -14.05 12.65
N ALA A 243 -8.58 -14.37 11.98
CA ALA A 243 -9.55 -13.37 11.51
C ALA A 243 -10.14 -12.56 12.67
N GLN A 244 -10.53 -13.21 13.77
CA GLN A 244 -11.05 -12.53 14.95
C GLN A 244 -10.01 -11.58 15.57
N TRP A 245 -8.73 -11.95 15.59
CA TRP A 245 -7.67 -11.06 16.07
C TRP A 245 -7.49 -9.84 15.17
N ILE A 246 -7.53 -10.03 13.84
CA ILE A 246 -7.49 -8.94 12.87
C ILE A 246 -8.69 -8.00 13.04
N VAL A 247 -9.90 -8.54 13.24
CA VAL A 247 -11.11 -7.75 13.49
C VAL A 247 -10.95 -6.93 14.77
N ASN A 248 -10.47 -7.54 15.86
CA ASN A 248 -10.25 -6.84 17.12
C ASN A 248 -9.22 -5.71 16.97
N PHE A 249 -8.10 -5.97 16.30
CA PHE A 249 -7.08 -4.96 16.01
C PHE A 249 -7.65 -3.80 15.18
N THR A 250 -8.38 -4.12 14.11
CA THR A 250 -8.98 -3.10 13.23
C THR A 250 -10.00 -2.25 13.99
N HIS A 251 -10.82 -2.85 14.86
CA HIS A 251 -11.72 -2.09 15.74
C HIS A 251 -10.96 -1.18 16.72
N SER A 252 -9.84 -1.62 17.28
CA SER A 252 -9.01 -0.78 18.16
C SER A 252 -8.43 0.41 17.40
N VAL A 253 -7.85 0.20 16.21
CA VAL A 253 -7.34 1.28 15.35
C VAL A 253 -8.46 2.25 15.01
N THR A 254 -9.64 1.77 14.60
CA THR A 254 -10.80 2.63 14.31
C THR A 254 -11.20 3.49 15.51
N LYS A 255 -11.22 2.92 16.72
CA LYS A 255 -11.52 3.68 17.94
C LYS A 255 -10.45 4.74 18.23
N GLU A 256 -9.16 4.41 18.08
CA GLU A 256 -8.07 5.35 18.27
C GLU A 256 -8.16 6.53 17.30
N VAL A 257 -8.37 6.26 16.00
CA VAL A 257 -8.55 7.32 14.98
C VAL A 257 -9.77 8.18 15.32
N SER A 258 -10.87 7.57 15.77
CA SER A 258 -12.09 8.30 16.15
C SER A 258 -11.88 9.18 17.37
N GLN A 259 -11.12 8.72 18.36
CA GLN A 259 -10.76 9.51 19.54
C GLN A 259 -9.86 10.68 19.17
N LEU A 260 -8.90 10.48 18.27
CA LEU A 260 -8.04 11.54 17.77
C LEU A 260 -8.82 12.59 16.98
N ALA A 261 -9.77 12.16 16.13
CA ALA A 261 -10.65 13.08 15.42
C ALA A 261 -11.46 13.94 16.39
N ALA A 262 -12.07 13.31 17.41
CA ALA A 262 -12.82 14.02 18.44
C ALA A 262 -11.92 14.98 19.25
N ALA A 263 -10.68 14.60 19.55
CA ALA A 263 -9.72 15.45 20.24
C ALA A 263 -9.32 16.70 19.42
N CYS A 264 -9.33 16.59 18.10
CA CYS A 264 -9.18 17.72 17.17
C CYS A 264 -10.46 18.54 16.96
N GLY A 265 -11.58 18.15 17.58
CA GLY A 265 -12.87 18.84 17.43
C GLY A 265 -13.70 18.40 16.22
N HIS A 266 -13.30 17.32 15.54
CA HIS A 266 -13.94 16.82 14.32
C HIS A 266 -15.06 15.83 14.62
N LYS A 267 -16.09 15.82 13.76
CA LYS A 267 -17.18 14.81 13.82
C LYS A 267 -16.92 13.59 12.94
N SER A 268 -16.01 13.73 11.98
CA SER A 268 -15.62 12.70 11.04
C SER A 268 -14.11 12.71 10.82
N VAL A 269 -13.53 11.54 10.55
CA VAL A 269 -12.11 11.41 10.15
C VAL A 269 -11.81 12.12 8.82
N LYS A 270 -12.84 12.44 8.02
CA LYS A 270 -12.70 13.22 6.78
C LYS A 270 -12.38 14.69 7.02
N GLU A 271 -12.58 15.18 8.24
CA GLU A 271 -12.31 16.58 8.60
C GLU A 271 -10.84 16.80 9.02
N PHE A 272 -10.08 15.70 9.17
CA PHE A 272 -8.64 15.80 9.43
C PHE A 272 -7.95 16.63 8.36
N ASN A 273 -7.09 17.53 8.80
CA ASN A 273 -6.34 18.43 7.94
C ASN A 273 -5.01 18.80 8.58
N LYS A 274 -4.17 19.54 7.85
CA LYS A 274 -2.81 19.85 8.30
C LYS A 274 -2.75 20.71 9.57
N GLU A 275 -3.80 21.45 9.90
CA GLU A 275 -3.85 22.24 11.13
C GLU A 275 -3.94 21.38 12.39
N ASP A 276 -4.34 20.11 12.26
CA ASP A 276 -4.35 19.12 13.34
C ASP A 276 -2.94 18.63 13.71
N LEU A 277 -1.93 18.99 12.91
CA LEU A 277 -0.56 18.54 13.08
C LEU A 277 0.38 19.69 13.44
N ARG A 278 1.33 19.40 14.32
CA ARG A 278 2.51 20.23 14.57
C ARG A 278 3.76 19.37 14.47
N ALA A 279 4.72 19.81 13.68
CA ALA A 279 6.03 19.17 13.60
C ALA A 279 6.89 19.58 14.80
N ILE A 280 7.69 18.65 15.32
CA ILE A 280 8.65 18.94 16.41
C ILE A 280 10.04 19.27 15.91
N THR A 281 10.29 19.14 14.59
CA THR A 281 11.55 19.54 13.96
C THR A 281 11.29 20.37 12.71
N VAL A 282 12.28 21.19 12.35
CA VAL A 282 12.23 22.05 11.16
C VAL A 282 12.15 21.21 9.90
N GLU A 283 12.85 20.08 9.83
CA GLU A 283 12.83 19.18 8.67
C GLU A 283 11.46 18.54 8.47
N ALA A 284 10.81 18.08 9.55
CA ALA A 284 9.47 17.53 9.47
C ALA A 284 8.46 18.58 9.01
N ALA A 285 8.54 19.81 9.53
CA ALA A 285 7.75 20.94 9.06
C ALA A 285 8.01 21.22 7.57
N ALA A 286 9.28 21.24 7.18
CA ALA A 286 9.75 21.51 5.82
C ALA A 286 9.39 20.44 4.79
N ILE A 287 9.16 19.20 5.21
CA ILE A 287 8.91 18.09 4.29
C ILE A 287 7.41 17.79 4.22
N ALA A 288 6.73 17.78 5.36
CA ALA A 288 5.29 17.55 5.42
C ALA A 288 4.48 18.80 5.07
N GLY A 289 5.09 19.99 5.12
CA GLY A 289 4.40 21.26 4.93
C GLY A 289 3.35 21.47 6.01
N VAL A 290 3.76 21.29 7.27
CA VAL A 290 2.96 21.53 8.48
C VAL A 290 3.68 22.54 9.38
N LYS A 291 2.96 23.20 10.29
CA LYS A 291 3.52 24.20 11.20
C LYS A 291 4.47 23.58 12.22
N LEU A 292 5.49 24.32 12.64
CA LEU A 292 6.40 23.91 13.72
C LEU A 292 5.71 24.12 15.08
N ALA A 293 5.87 23.19 16.01
CA ALA A 293 5.32 23.29 17.34
C ALA A 293 5.80 24.57 18.05
N GLY A 294 4.85 25.34 18.58
CA GLY A 294 5.11 26.63 19.22
C GLY A 294 5.21 27.83 18.27
N LEU A 295 5.06 27.65 16.95
CA LEU A 295 5.02 28.73 15.97
C LEU A 295 3.73 28.67 15.13
N GLU A 296 2.74 29.49 15.45
CA GLU A 296 1.42 29.45 14.81
C GLU A 296 1.38 30.11 13.41
N ASP A 297 2.17 31.16 13.20
CA ASP A 297 2.18 31.94 11.94
C ASP A 297 3.41 31.69 11.06
N TYR A 298 4.26 30.72 11.44
CA TYR A 298 5.49 30.43 10.72
C TYR A 298 5.37 29.14 9.89
N VAL A 299 5.00 29.33 8.64
CA VAL A 299 5.21 28.34 7.58
C VAL A 299 6.54 28.63 6.91
N LEU A 300 7.36 27.59 6.74
CA LEU A 300 8.66 27.72 6.10
C LEU A 300 8.51 28.25 4.66
N PRO A 301 9.41 29.13 4.18
CA PRO A 301 9.25 29.84 2.90
C PRO A 301 8.95 28.94 1.70
N GLN A 302 9.50 27.74 1.64
CA GLN A 302 9.26 26.77 0.56
C GLN A 302 7.81 26.26 0.46
N TRP A 303 6.99 26.48 1.50
CA TRP A 303 5.56 26.15 1.53
C TRP A 303 4.66 27.38 1.48
N LYS A 304 5.16 28.58 1.80
CA LYS A 304 4.38 29.84 1.71
C LYS A 304 3.94 30.19 0.28
N ALA A 305 4.68 29.76 -0.73
CA ALA A 305 4.37 30.04 -2.13
C ALA A 305 3.43 28.99 -2.78
N ARG A 306 2.85 28.08 -1.98
CA ARG A 306 2.11 26.90 -2.47
C ARG A 306 0.67 26.81 -1.95
N GLU A 307 0.23 27.80 -1.17
CA GLU A 307 -1.18 28.06 -0.82
C GLU A 307 -1.78 29.03 -1.84
#